data_AF-A0A2E5IA51-F1
#
_entry.id   AF-A0A2E5IA51-F1
#
_cell.length_a   1.000
_cell.length_b   1.000
_cell.length_c   1.000
_cell.angle_alpha   90.00
_cell.angle_beta   90.00
_cell.angle_gamma   90.00
#
_symmetry.space_group_name_H-M   'P 1'
#
loop_
_entity.id
_entity.type
_entity.pdbx_description
1 polymer ?
#
loop_
_entity_poly.entity_id
_entity_poly.type
_entity_poly.pdbx_seq_one_letter_code
_entity_poly.pdbx_strand_id
1 'polypeptide(L)'
;TASGGPFLKSDLSEFPNFTVNQALNHPTWDMGNKISIDSATMMNKGLEVIEAMYLFGLSSNFIDVVIHPQSLVHSMVCYKDGSIISQISENDMRIPISYCLAWPDRISSGVKLINLLEKPPLTFEEVDRKRFPCFYLARAVAENGGAYPTILNASNEVAVEAFIKEQIKFTDIYKLVNNALDSIKNDSQNNLEDILETDRITREHTLNMVKKI
;
A
#
# COMPACT_ATOMS: atom_id res chain seq x y z
N THR A 1 6.98 6.89 -3.47
CA THR A 1 6.50 7.84 -2.43
C THR A 1 5.08 7.47 -2.03
N ALA A 2 4.53 7.99 -0.93
CA ALA A 2 3.16 7.74 -0.49
C ALA A 2 2.38 9.03 -0.25
N SER A 3 1.10 9.12 -0.59
CA SER A 3 0.29 10.32 -0.32
C SER A 3 0.01 10.52 1.18
N GLY A 4 0.01 9.42 1.96
CA GLY A 4 -0.42 9.40 3.36
C GLY A 4 -1.93 9.20 3.54
N GLY A 5 -2.70 9.12 2.44
CA GLY A 5 -4.14 8.86 2.46
C GLY A 5 -4.97 9.98 3.12
N PRO A 6 -6.29 9.77 3.30
CA PRO A 6 -7.20 10.77 3.86
C PRO A 6 -6.90 11.12 5.33
N PHE A 7 -6.25 10.23 6.08
CA PHE A 7 -6.05 10.37 7.53
C PHE A 7 -4.67 10.88 7.93
N LEU A 8 -3.89 11.39 6.98
CA LEU A 8 -2.54 11.86 7.23
C LEU A 8 -2.48 12.91 8.37
N LYS A 9 -3.47 13.81 8.41
CA LYS A 9 -3.53 14.94 9.37
C LYS A 9 -4.53 14.76 10.51
N SER A 10 -5.23 13.63 10.58
CA SER A 10 -6.23 13.38 11.63
C SER A 10 -5.59 13.12 12.99
N ASP A 11 -6.32 13.32 14.08
CA ASP A 11 -5.85 12.89 15.40
C ASP A 11 -5.94 11.36 15.51
N LEU A 12 -4.91 10.72 16.10
CA LEU A 12 -4.90 9.28 16.37
C LEU A 12 -6.08 8.85 17.25
N SER A 13 -6.59 9.76 18.11
CA SER A 13 -7.76 9.51 18.95
C SER A 13 -9.05 9.26 18.16
N GLU A 14 -9.12 9.73 16.90
CA GLU A 14 -10.29 9.61 16.03
C GLU A 14 -10.36 8.27 15.27
N PHE A 15 -9.22 7.56 15.17
CA PHE A 15 -9.08 6.35 14.33
C PHE A 15 -10.12 5.26 14.61
N PRO A 16 -10.50 4.97 15.87
CA PRO A 16 -11.54 3.98 16.16
C PRO A 16 -12.93 4.33 15.60
N ASN A 17 -13.15 5.60 15.22
CA ASN A 17 -14.44 6.13 14.77
C ASN A 17 -14.47 6.48 13.28
N PHE A 18 -13.40 6.19 12.52
CA PHE A 18 -13.41 6.44 11.07
C PHE A 18 -14.43 5.55 10.36
N THR A 19 -15.23 6.19 9.53
CA THR A 19 -16.28 5.57 8.72
C THR A 19 -15.74 5.13 7.36
N VAL A 20 -16.45 4.21 6.70
CA VAL A 20 -16.14 3.77 5.34
C VAL A 20 -16.10 4.96 4.38
N ASN A 21 -17.10 5.84 4.43
CA ASN A 21 -17.18 7.03 3.58
C ASN A 21 -15.96 7.96 3.74
N GLN A 22 -15.46 8.14 4.96
CA GLN A 22 -14.26 8.93 5.20
C GLN A 22 -13.01 8.26 4.60
N ALA A 23 -12.89 6.94 4.75
CA ALA A 23 -11.74 6.19 4.25
C ALA A 23 -11.72 6.04 2.72
N LEU A 24 -12.90 6.03 2.07
CA LEU A 24 -13.01 6.00 0.61
C LEU A 24 -12.70 7.34 -0.07
N ASN A 25 -12.72 8.45 0.67
CA ASN A 25 -12.50 9.79 0.13
C ASN A 25 -11.00 10.10 -0.06
N HIS A 26 -10.38 9.52 -1.08
CA HIS A 26 -8.96 9.66 -1.34
C HIS A 26 -8.60 11.07 -1.89
N PRO A 27 -7.55 11.74 -1.38
CA PRO A 27 -7.28 13.15 -1.71
C PRO A 27 -6.73 13.41 -3.12
N THR A 28 -6.11 12.41 -3.77
CA THR A 28 -5.34 12.64 -5.01
C THR A 28 -5.64 11.69 -6.17
N TRP A 29 -6.39 10.61 -5.94
CA TRP A 29 -6.57 9.52 -6.89
C TRP A 29 -8.01 9.02 -6.84
N ASP A 30 -8.61 8.77 -8.00
CA ASP A 30 -9.90 8.09 -8.12
C ASP A 30 -9.62 6.59 -8.34
N MET A 31 -9.99 5.76 -7.36
CA MET A 31 -9.59 4.35 -7.28
C MET A 31 -10.74 3.50 -6.73
N GLY A 32 -10.69 2.18 -6.99
CA GLY A 32 -11.65 1.23 -6.43
C GLY A 32 -11.58 1.15 -4.90
N ASN A 33 -12.70 0.78 -4.29
CA ASN A 33 -12.90 0.84 -2.83
C ASN A 33 -11.75 0.23 -2.00
N LYS A 34 -11.30 -0.98 -2.36
CA LYS A 34 -10.20 -1.68 -1.65
C LYS A 34 -8.92 -0.86 -1.64
N ILE A 35 -8.54 -0.28 -2.77
CA ILE A 35 -7.30 0.50 -2.90
C ILE A 35 -7.42 1.80 -2.09
N SER A 36 -8.60 2.42 -2.05
CA SER A 36 -8.83 3.61 -1.21
C SER A 36 -8.65 3.29 0.29
N ILE A 37 -9.18 2.16 0.78
CA ILE A 37 -8.95 1.71 2.17
C ILE A 37 -7.48 1.36 2.42
N ASP A 38 -6.84 0.66 1.48
CA ASP A 38 -5.42 0.32 1.60
C ASP A 38 -4.52 1.56 1.59
N SER A 39 -4.89 2.61 0.86
CA SER A 39 -4.18 3.89 0.92
C SER A 39 -4.37 4.56 2.28
N ALA A 40 -5.60 4.54 2.82
CA ALA A 40 -5.90 5.09 4.15
C ALA A 40 -5.15 4.38 5.30
N THR A 41 -4.95 3.07 5.20
CA THR A 41 -4.14 2.28 6.16
C THR A 41 -2.64 2.29 5.85
N MET A 42 -2.25 2.82 4.69
CA MET A 42 -0.95 2.62 4.04
C MET A 42 -0.56 1.15 3.76
N MET A 43 -1.50 0.21 3.83
CA MET A 43 -1.26 -1.17 3.36
C MET A 43 -0.88 -1.18 1.87
N ASN A 44 -1.49 -0.32 1.04
CA ASN A 44 -1.16 -0.22 -0.38
C ASN A 44 0.34 0.03 -0.57
N LYS A 45 0.91 0.95 0.22
CA LYS A 45 2.34 1.25 0.17
C LYS A 45 3.20 0.09 0.65
N GLY A 46 2.72 -0.67 1.63
CA GLY A 46 3.35 -1.89 2.10
C GLY A 46 3.45 -2.95 1.02
N LEU A 47 2.36 -3.19 0.28
CA LEU A 47 2.33 -4.11 -0.86
C LEU A 47 3.27 -3.65 -1.98
N GLU A 48 3.27 -2.36 -2.31
CA GLU A 48 4.19 -1.79 -3.30
C GLU A 48 5.67 -1.96 -2.92
N VAL A 49 6.03 -1.95 -1.63
CA VAL A 49 7.40 -2.26 -1.19
C VAL A 49 7.76 -3.70 -1.52
N ILE A 50 6.87 -4.65 -1.22
CA ILE A 50 7.07 -6.06 -1.55
C ILE A 50 7.20 -6.23 -3.07
N GLU A 51 6.31 -5.61 -3.85
CA GLU A 51 6.37 -5.64 -5.32
C GLU A 51 7.68 -5.07 -5.86
N ALA A 52 8.15 -3.92 -5.34
CA ALA A 52 9.41 -3.32 -5.75
C ALA A 52 10.62 -4.21 -5.44
N MET A 53 10.62 -4.96 -4.33
CA MET A 53 11.66 -5.95 -4.06
C MET A 53 11.75 -7.00 -5.16
N TYR A 54 10.60 -7.56 -5.57
CA TYR A 54 10.55 -8.58 -6.60
C TYR A 54 10.89 -8.03 -8.00
N LEU A 55 10.30 -6.89 -8.37
CA LEU A 55 10.47 -6.29 -9.70
C LEU A 55 11.90 -5.80 -9.95
N PHE A 56 12.56 -5.26 -8.93
CA PHE A 56 13.91 -4.69 -9.06
C PHE A 56 15.01 -5.57 -8.47
N GLY A 57 14.67 -6.73 -7.91
CA GLY A 57 15.65 -7.63 -7.28
C GLY A 57 16.38 -6.99 -6.10
N LEU A 58 15.68 -6.17 -5.32
CA LEU A 58 16.23 -5.42 -4.20
C LEU A 58 15.84 -6.05 -2.86
N SER A 59 16.75 -6.06 -1.90
CA SER A 59 16.37 -6.33 -0.50
C SER A 59 15.57 -5.16 0.06
N SER A 60 14.68 -5.42 1.04
CA SER A 60 13.90 -4.40 1.74
C SER A 60 14.73 -3.23 2.28
N ASN A 61 15.98 -3.47 2.69
CA ASN A 61 16.91 -2.44 3.18
C ASN A 61 17.32 -1.39 2.14
N PHE A 62 17.06 -1.62 0.85
CA PHE A 62 17.30 -0.67 -0.24
C PHE A 62 16.02 0.06 -0.69
N ILE A 63 14.90 -0.14 0.00
CA ILE A 63 13.61 0.44 -0.36
C ILE A 63 13.10 1.29 0.79
N ASP A 64 13.22 2.61 0.62
CA ASP A 64 12.67 3.59 1.54
C ASP A 64 11.32 4.13 1.08
N VAL A 65 10.52 4.53 2.05
CA VAL A 65 9.22 5.16 1.82
C VAL A 65 9.20 6.50 2.54
N VAL A 66 8.89 7.54 1.78
CA VAL A 66 8.60 8.89 2.28
C VAL A 66 7.17 9.27 1.93
N ILE A 67 6.52 10.00 2.83
CA ILE A 67 5.23 10.63 2.56
C ILE A 67 5.48 11.87 1.70
N HIS A 68 4.71 12.01 0.63
CA HIS A 68 4.70 13.12 -0.30
C HIS A 68 3.23 13.44 -0.65
N PRO A 69 2.56 14.33 0.11
CA PRO A 69 1.12 14.51 0.02
C PRO A 69 0.64 15.01 -1.34
N GLN A 70 1.49 15.72 -2.09
CA GLN A 70 1.14 16.27 -3.40
C GLN A 70 1.07 15.18 -4.49
N SER A 71 1.70 14.02 -4.26
CA SER A 71 1.77 12.89 -5.19
C SER A 71 2.37 13.20 -6.57
N LEU A 72 3.08 14.32 -6.73
CA LEU A 72 3.69 14.72 -8.02
C LEU A 72 4.99 13.97 -8.29
N VAL A 73 5.77 13.73 -7.24
CA VAL A 73 6.97 12.87 -7.26
C VAL A 73 6.50 11.44 -7.04
N HIS A 74 6.43 10.63 -8.10
CA HIS A 74 5.83 9.29 -8.05
C HIS A 74 6.76 8.26 -7.40
N SER A 75 8.06 8.32 -7.69
CA SER A 75 9.14 7.59 -7.00
C SER A 75 10.51 8.10 -7.43
N MET A 76 11.54 7.65 -6.72
CA MET A 76 12.91 8.14 -6.81
C MET A 76 13.92 6.99 -6.73
N VAL A 77 15.09 7.16 -7.32
CA VAL A 77 16.24 6.25 -7.20
C VAL A 77 17.45 7.07 -6.73
N CYS A 78 18.06 6.63 -5.62
CA CYS A 78 19.27 7.22 -5.07
C CYS A 78 20.51 6.48 -5.59
N TYR A 79 21.52 7.22 -6.02
CA TYR A 79 22.77 6.69 -6.55
C TYR A 79 23.94 6.91 -5.59
N LYS A 80 25.02 6.13 -5.77
CA LYS A 80 26.20 6.14 -4.87
C LYS A 80 26.93 7.48 -4.81
N ASP A 81 26.73 8.36 -5.79
CA ASP A 81 27.27 9.72 -5.83
C ASP A 81 26.41 10.72 -5.04
N GLY A 82 25.31 10.27 -4.43
CA GLY A 82 24.35 11.09 -3.70
C GLY A 82 23.28 11.75 -4.57
N SER A 83 23.29 11.50 -5.89
CA SER A 83 22.25 12.01 -6.79
C SER A 83 20.95 11.23 -6.65
N ILE A 84 19.83 11.91 -6.86
CA ILE A 84 18.49 11.32 -6.91
C ILE A 84 17.88 11.60 -8.27
N ILE A 85 17.42 10.54 -8.94
CA ILE A 85 16.59 10.66 -10.15
C ILE A 85 15.15 10.39 -9.76
N SER A 86 14.26 11.33 -10.09
CA SER A 86 12.83 11.20 -9.85
C SER A 86 12.05 11.24 -11.15
N GLN A 87 10.95 10.49 -11.20
CA GLN A 87 9.89 10.74 -12.17
C GLN A 87 8.85 11.68 -11.53
N ILE A 88 8.48 12.75 -12.26
CA ILE A 88 7.50 13.75 -11.83
C ILE A 88 6.47 13.91 -12.96
N SER A 89 5.19 13.85 -12.63
CA SER A 89 4.10 14.09 -13.58
C SER A 89 2.78 14.43 -12.88
N GLU A 90 1.77 14.79 -13.67
CA GLU A 90 0.38 14.81 -13.19
C GLU A 90 -0.03 13.44 -12.63
N ASN A 91 -1.02 13.45 -11.73
CA ASN A 91 -1.61 12.25 -11.13
C ASN A 91 -2.59 11.60 -12.11
N ASP A 92 -2.07 10.99 -13.18
CA ASP A 92 -2.88 10.39 -14.24
C ASP A 92 -2.28 9.07 -14.72
N MET A 93 -3.03 7.98 -14.54
CA MET A 93 -2.61 6.61 -14.88
C MET A 93 -2.33 6.41 -16.38
N ARG A 94 -2.86 7.27 -17.27
CA ARG A 94 -2.55 7.19 -18.70
C ARG A 94 -1.05 7.38 -18.97
N ILE A 95 -0.33 8.10 -18.11
CA ILE A 95 1.12 8.31 -18.23
C ILE A 95 1.87 6.98 -18.05
N PRO A 96 1.83 6.30 -16.89
CA PRO A 96 2.52 5.02 -16.73
C PRO A 96 1.99 3.93 -17.66
N ILE A 97 0.67 3.88 -17.94
CA ILE A 97 0.11 2.90 -18.89
C ILE A 97 0.69 3.08 -20.29
N SER A 98 0.73 4.31 -20.81
CA SER A 98 1.29 4.59 -22.13
C SER A 98 2.77 4.22 -22.23
N TYR A 99 3.52 4.38 -21.14
CA TYR A 99 4.91 4.01 -21.09
C TYR A 99 5.11 2.49 -21.12
N CYS A 100 4.34 1.75 -20.32
CA CYS A 100 4.40 0.28 -20.34
C CYS A 100 4.05 -0.30 -21.72
N LEU A 101 3.09 0.29 -22.43
CA LEU A 101 2.69 -0.17 -23.78
C LEU A 101 3.73 0.14 -24.87
N ALA A 102 4.51 1.21 -24.70
CA ALA A 102 5.46 1.67 -25.71
C ALA A 102 6.92 1.38 -25.36
N TRP A 103 7.21 0.77 -24.21
CA TRP A 103 8.57 0.58 -23.72
C TRP A 103 9.47 -0.08 -24.79
N PRO A 104 10.69 0.44 -25.03
CA PRO A 104 11.38 1.51 -24.29
C PRO A 104 11.07 2.93 -24.77
N ASP A 105 10.27 3.08 -25.83
CA ASP A 105 9.93 4.36 -26.42
C ASP A 105 8.83 5.09 -25.65
N ARG A 106 8.50 6.31 -26.09
CA ARG A 106 7.41 7.11 -25.54
C ARG A 106 6.36 7.39 -26.61
N ILE A 107 5.10 7.22 -26.26
CA ILE A 107 3.93 7.63 -27.05
C ILE A 107 3.13 8.71 -26.30
N SER A 108 2.26 9.41 -27.01
CA SER A 108 1.34 10.36 -26.38
C SER A 108 0.33 9.61 -25.50
N SER A 109 0.23 10.02 -24.23
CA SER A 109 -0.79 9.54 -23.30
C SER A 109 -2.11 10.32 -23.40
N GLY A 110 -2.11 11.45 -24.14
CA GLY A 110 -3.23 12.41 -24.15
C GLY A 110 -3.36 13.25 -22.86
N VAL A 111 -2.41 13.15 -21.93
CA VAL A 111 -2.37 13.97 -20.71
C VAL A 111 -1.68 15.31 -21.00
N LYS A 112 -2.20 16.39 -20.42
CA LYS A 112 -1.59 17.73 -20.53
C LYS A 112 -0.18 17.70 -19.90
N LEU A 113 0.75 18.45 -20.50
CA LEU A 113 2.07 18.66 -19.91
C LEU A 113 1.94 19.35 -18.55
N ILE A 114 2.72 18.85 -17.58
CA ILE A 114 2.79 19.43 -16.24
C ILE A 114 3.36 20.85 -16.31
N ASN A 115 2.69 21.80 -15.66
CA ASN A 115 3.23 23.15 -15.44
C ASN A 115 3.72 23.27 -13.99
N LEU A 116 5.04 23.21 -13.78
CA LEU A 116 5.64 23.26 -12.44
C LEU A 116 5.40 24.59 -11.72
N LEU A 117 5.22 25.70 -12.44
CA LEU A 117 4.97 27.02 -11.84
C LEU A 117 3.58 27.12 -11.19
N GLU A 118 2.65 26.22 -11.56
CA GLU A 118 1.30 26.14 -11.02
C GLU A 118 1.17 25.10 -9.89
N LYS A 119 2.25 24.40 -9.53
CA LYS A 119 2.21 23.32 -8.55
C LYS A 119 2.51 23.81 -7.12
N PRO A 120 1.90 23.19 -6.10
CA PRO A 120 2.23 23.48 -4.72
C PRO A 120 3.70 23.08 -4.41
N PRO A 121 4.27 23.60 -3.31
CA PRO A 121 5.55 23.14 -2.82
C PRO A 121 5.57 21.61 -2.64
N LEU A 122 6.68 21.00 -3.04
CA LEU A 122 6.92 19.57 -2.81
C LEU A 122 7.39 19.39 -1.36
N THR A 123 6.65 18.64 -0.56
CA THR A 123 7.01 18.35 0.83
C THR A 123 7.23 16.86 1.01
N PHE A 124 8.14 16.52 1.94
CA PHE A 124 8.46 15.14 2.29
C PHE A 124 8.48 15.00 3.81
N GLU A 125 7.91 13.91 4.32
CA GLU A 125 7.89 13.59 5.74
C GLU A 125 8.05 12.07 5.97
N GLU A 126 8.47 11.71 7.18
CA GLU A 126 8.62 10.32 7.59
C GLU A 126 7.27 9.63 7.80
N VAL A 127 7.23 8.31 7.64
CA VAL A 127 6.01 7.52 7.89
C VAL A 127 5.85 7.27 9.40
N ASP A 128 4.83 7.88 10.02
CA ASP A 128 4.54 7.68 11.44
C ASP A 128 4.07 6.24 11.73
N ARG A 129 4.82 5.53 12.59
CA ARG A 129 4.54 4.15 13.00
C ARG A 129 3.26 3.98 13.81
N LYS A 130 2.87 4.96 14.63
CA LYS A 130 1.62 4.91 15.38
C LYS A 130 0.42 5.10 14.46
N ARG A 131 0.58 5.93 13.44
CA ARG A 131 -0.48 6.24 12.46
C ARG A 131 -0.68 5.12 11.44
N PHE A 132 0.40 4.52 10.97
CA PHE A 132 0.37 3.57 9.85
C PHE A 132 0.96 2.20 10.23
N PRO A 133 0.40 1.51 11.23
CA PRO A 133 0.96 0.24 11.69
C PRO A 133 0.88 -0.86 10.61
N CYS A 134 -0.12 -0.84 9.72
CA CYS A 134 -0.22 -1.77 8.59
C CYS A 134 0.98 -1.68 7.63
N PHE A 135 1.50 -0.48 7.37
CA PHE A 135 2.70 -0.30 6.57
C PHE A 135 3.91 -1.01 7.19
N TYR A 136 4.06 -0.91 8.52
CA TYR A 136 5.16 -1.55 9.23
C TYR A 136 5.00 -3.07 9.35
N LEU A 137 3.77 -3.60 9.36
CA LEU A 137 3.54 -5.04 9.18
C LEU A 137 4.04 -5.50 7.81
N ALA A 138 3.66 -4.79 6.75
CA ALA A 138 4.08 -5.14 5.41
C ALA A 138 5.60 -5.06 5.23
N ARG A 139 6.28 -4.09 5.85
CA ARG A 139 7.75 -4.05 5.89
C ARG A 139 8.36 -5.29 6.54
N ALA A 140 7.83 -5.71 7.69
CA ALA A 140 8.31 -6.93 8.36
C ALA A 140 8.05 -8.17 7.48
N VAL A 141 6.90 -8.24 6.81
CA VAL A 141 6.58 -9.31 5.85
C VAL A 141 7.55 -9.31 4.67
N ALA A 142 7.90 -8.13 4.14
CA ALA A 142 8.85 -7.99 3.06
C ALA A 142 10.25 -8.53 3.41
N GLU A 143 10.67 -8.34 4.66
CA GLU A 143 11.94 -8.87 5.20
C GLU A 143 11.92 -10.40 5.37
N ASN A 144 10.79 -10.97 5.84
CA ASN A 144 10.69 -12.41 6.10
C ASN A 144 10.45 -13.24 4.83
N GLY A 145 9.70 -12.72 3.86
CA GLY A 145 9.37 -13.44 2.63
C GLY A 145 8.56 -14.71 2.88
N GLY A 146 8.80 -15.75 2.09
CA GLY A 146 8.11 -17.04 2.21
C GLY A 146 6.59 -16.90 2.05
N ALA A 147 5.81 -17.50 2.96
CA ALA A 147 4.35 -17.44 2.91
C ALA A 147 3.72 -16.14 3.41
N TYR A 148 4.50 -15.29 4.08
CA TYR A 148 3.99 -14.09 4.74
C TYR A 148 3.34 -13.07 3.80
N PRO A 149 3.83 -12.80 2.57
CA PRO A 149 3.14 -11.92 1.62
C PRO A 149 1.73 -12.40 1.26
N THR A 150 1.54 -13.71 1.09
CA THR A 150 0.21 -14.30 0.83
C THR A 150 -0.70 -14.14 2.05
N ILE A 151 -0.20 -14.43 3.25
CA ILE A 151 -0.96 -14.26 4.49
C ILE A 151 -1.36 -12.79 4.69
N LEU A 152 -0.43 -11.86 4.47
CA LEU A 152 -0.67 -10.43 4.56
C LEU A 152 -1.78 -9.99 3.60
N ASN A 153 -1.67 -10.33 2.31
CA ASN A 153 -2.63 -9.90 1.31
C ASN A 153 -4.01 -10.52 1.55
N ALA A 154 -4.08 -11.84 1.78
CA ALA A 154 -5.35 -12.55 1.96
C ALA A 154 -6.10 -12.07 3.21
N SER A 155 -5.40 -11.89 4.34
CA SER A 155 -6.02 -11.36 5.57
C SER A 155 -6.44 -9.91 5.42
N ASN A 156 -5.66 -9.08 4.72
CA ASN A 156 -6.01 -7.70 4.44
C ASN A 156 -7.27 -7.59 3.58
N GLU A 157 -7.40 -8.37 2.51
CA GLU A 157 -8.60 -8.36 1.67
C GLU A 157 -9.87 -8.68 2.48
N VAL A 158 -9.83 -9.71 3.33
CA VAL A 158 -10.97 -10.07 4.19
C VAL A 158 -11.27 -8.96 5.20
N ALA A 159 -10.25 -8.40 5.83
CA ALA A 159 -10.42 -7.33 6.81
C ALA A 159 -10.98 -6.04 6.18
N VAL A 160 -10.47 -5.66 5.01
CA VAL A 160 -10.96 -4.50 4.25
C VAL A 160 -12.40 -4.71 3.80
N GLU A 161 -12.75 -5.90 3.30
CA GLU A 161 -14.13 -6.21 2.93
C GLU A 161 -15.07 -6.15 4.14
N ALA A 162 -14.65 -6.68 5.30
CA ALA A 162 -15.41 -6.59 6.54
C ALA A 162 -15.59 -5.14 6.99
N PHE A 163 -14.56 -4.29 6.86
CA PHE A 163 -14.66 -2.85 7.16
C PHE A 163 -15.63 -2.14 6.21
N ILE A 164 -15.55 -2.39 4.90
CA ILE A 164 -16.45 -1.82 3.88
C ILE A 164 -17.91 -2.23 4.16
N LYS A 165 -18.14 -3.45 4.65
CA LYS A 165 -19.46 -3.95 5.08
C LYS A 165 -19.87 -3.47 6.48
N GLU A 166 -19.12 -2.56 7.08
CA GLU A 166 -19.35 -1.98 8.40
C GLU A 166 -19.41 -3.03 9.54
N GLN A 167 -18.74 -4.18 9.37
CA GLN A 167 -18.71 -5.27 10.35
C GLN A 167 -17.62 -5.10 11.40
N ILE A 168 -16.57 -4.34 11.08
CA ILE A 168 -15.44 -4.06 11.97
C ILE A 168 -15.09 -2.57 11.91
N LYS A 169 -14.27 -2.08 12.85
CA LYS A 169 -13.75 -0.72 12.82
C LYS A 169 -12.50 -0.62 11.96
N PHE A 170 -12.14 0.60 11.54
CA PHE A 170 -10.92 0.86 10.77
C PHE A 170 -9.66 0.31 11.46
N THR A 171 -9.54 0.50 12.78
CA THR A 171 -8.40 0.00 13.58
C THR A 171 -8.33 -1.53 13.69
N ASP A 172 -9.43 -2.24 13.41
CA ASP A 172 -9.45 -3.70 13.50
C ASP A 172 -8.78 -4.36 12.28
N ILE A 173 -8.62 -3.63 11.17
CA ILE A 173 -7.87 -4.10 9.99
C ILE A 173 -6.45 -4.52 10.41
N TYR A 174 -5.73 -3.64 11.09
CA TYR A 174 -4.39 -3.94 11.61
C TYR A 174 -4.39 -5.16 12.55
N LYS A 175 -5.36 -5.24 13.48
CA LYS A 175 -5.42 -6.31 14.49
C LYS A 175 -5.63 -7.67 13.85
N LEU A 176 -6.53 -7.75 12.88
CA LEU A 176 -6.86 -8.97 12.15
C LEU A 176 -5.69 -9.44 11.29
N VAL A 177 -5.05 -8.53 10.56
CA VAL A 177 -3.87 -8.84 9.73
C VAL A 177 -2.71 -9.29 10.60
N ASN A 178 -2.40 -8.57 11.69
CA ASN A 178 -1.35 -8.96 12.63
C ASN A 178 -1.61 -10.36 13.21
N ASN A 179 -2.84 -10.64 13.62
CA ASN A 179 -3.17 -11.95 14.17
C ASN A 179 -3.00 -13.09 13.14
N ALA A 180 -3.40 -12.86 11.89
CA ALA A 180 -3.20 -13.86 10.83
C ALA A 180 -1.72 -14.16 10.61
N LEU A 181 -0.87 -13.13 10.58
CA LEU A 181 0.59 -13.27 10.47
C LEU A 181 1.19 -14.03 11.67
N ASP A 182 0.69 -13.80 12.88
CA ASP A 182 1.19 -14.47 14.09
C ASP A 182 0.71 -15.93 14.21
N SER A 183 -0.50 -16.24 13.71
CA SER A 183 -1.18 -17.52 13.95
C SER A 183 -0.94 -18.55 12.87
N ILE A 184 -0.79 -18.12 11.62
CA ILE A 184 -0.68 -19.00 10.47
C ILE A 184 0.79 -19.33 10.25
N LYS A 185 1.15 -20.57 10.55
CA LYS A 185 2.47 -21.12 10.22
C LYS A 185 2.33 -21.93 8.95
N ASN A 186 2.89 -21.43 7.86
CA ASN A 186 3.07 -22.22 6.65
C ASN A 186 4.47 -21.96 6.09
N ASP A 187 5.34 -22.97 6.20
CA ASP A 187 6.75 -22.87 5.81
C ASP A 187 6.97 -23.24 4.34
N SER A 188 5.96 -23.77 3.64
CA SER A 188 6.11 -24.21 2.25
C SER A 188 5.28 -23.38 1.28
N GLN A 189 5.96 -22.68 0.37
CA GLN A 189 5.41 -22.18 -0.89
C GLN A 189 6.33 -22.60 -2.02
N ASN A 190 6.22 -23.87 -2.44
CA ASN A 190 7.05 -24.43 -3.50
C ASN A 190 6.35 -24.41 -4.87
N ASN A 191 5.04 -24.26 -4.89
CA ASN A 191 4.21 -24.28 -6.09
C ASN A 191 2.96 -23.39 -5.92
N LEU A 192 2.15 -23.31 -6.98
CA LEU A 192 0.93 -22.52 -6.98
C LEU A 192 -0.12 -23.06 -6.00
N GLU A 193 -0.23 -24.37 -5.86
CA GLU A 193 -1.17 -25.03 -4.96
C GLU A 193 -0.92 -24.65 -3.49
N ASP A 194 0.34 -24.58 -3.07
CA ASP A 194 0.75 -24.14 -1.74
C ASP A 194 0.35 -22.68 -1.48
N ILE A 195 0.48 -21.81 -2.48
CA ILE A 195 0.09 -20.40 -2.40
C ILE A 195 -1.43 -20.28 -2.27
N LEU A 196 -2.18 -21.01 -3.10
CA LEU A 196 -3.64 -21.02 -3.08
C LEU A 196 -4.18 -21.58 -1.76
N GLU A 197 -3.55 -22.63 -1.22
CA GLU A 197 -3.92 -23.18 0.08
C GLU A 197 -3.62 -22.21 1.22
N THR A 198 -2.46 -21.53 1.17
CA THR A 198 -2.11 -20.47 2.13
C THR A 198 -3.14 -19.33 2.11
N ASP A 199 -3.55 -18.87 0.92
CA ASP A 199 -4.60 -17.86 0.77
C ASP A 199 -5.92 -18.36 1.38
N ARG A 200 -6.35 -19.58 1.03
CA ARG A 200 -7.60 -20.18 1.53
C ARG A 200 -7.64 -20.27 3.05
N ILE A 201 -6.63 -20.88 3.69
CA ILE A 201 -6.58 -21.02 5.16
C ILE A 201 -6.53 -19.66 5.85
N THR A 202 -5.85 -18.69 5.23
CA THR A 202 -5.76 -17.33 5.77
C THR A 202 -7.12 -16.65 5.75
N ARG A 203 -7.84 -16.73 4.64
CA ARG A 203 -9.19 -16.17 4.55
C ARG A 203 -10.14 -16.80 5.55
N GLU A 204 -10.10 -18.13 5.71
CA GLU A 204 -10.92 -18.84 6.70
C GLU A 204 -10.61 -18.40 8.13
N HIS A 205 -9.32 -18.30 8.49
CA HIS A 205 -8.89 -17.82 9.80
C HIS A 205 -9.37 -16.40 10.07
N THR A 206 -9.12 -15.47 9.14
CA THR A 206 -9.50 -14.06 9.29
C THR A 206 -11.03 -13.89 9.34
N LEU A 207 -11.81 -14.61 8.51
CA LEU A 207 -13.27 -14.60 8.58
C LEU A 207 -13.81 -15.10 9.92
N ASN A 208 -13.19 -16.14 10.49
CA ASN A 208 -13.55 -16.64 11.81
C ASN A 208 -13.23 -15.65 12.93
N MET A 209 -12.20 -14.83 12.77
CA MET A 209 -11.91 -13.74 13.70
C MET A 209 -12.90 -12.58 13.57
N VAL A 210 -13.27 -12.20 12.35
CA VAL A 210 -14.27 -11.13 12.11
C VAL A 210 -15.58 -11.47 12.82
N LYS A 211 -16.02 -12.73 12.80
CA LYS A 211 -17.23 -13.20 13.51
C LYS A 211 -17.15 -13.11 15.04
N LYS A 212 -15.97 -12.93 15.62
CA LYS A 212 -15.73 -12.86 17.08
C LYS A 212 -15.62 -11.42 17.61
N ILE A 213 -15.60 -10.43 16.73
CA ILE A 213 -15.61 -9.00 17.05
C ILE A 213 -17.05 -8.56 17.28
#